data_AF-A0A1S3DTH6-F1
#
_entry.id   AF-A0A1S3DTH6-F1
#
_cell.length_a   1.000
_cell.length_b   1.000
_cell.length_c   1.000
_cell.angle_alpha   90.00
_cell.angle_beta   90.00
_cell.angle_gamma   90.00
#
_symmetry.space_group_name_H-M   'P 1'
#
loop_
_entity.id
_entity.type
_entity.pdbx_description
1 polymer ?
#
loop_
_entity_poly.entity_id
_entity_poly.type
_entity_poly.pdbx_seq_one_letter_code
_entity_poly.pdbx_strand_id
1 'polypeptide(L)'
;MIIHILNHLGEYSKFISSFRQTMISGLQEIDKLKSQVQDIHVPLEVFDYIDQGRNPQLYTKDCIEKALTKNEQVKGKIDAYRKFKAHMLVELSGAFPNELAKYRAIRGGDETPPSY
;
A
#
# COMPACT_ATOMS: atom_id res chain seq x y z
N MET A 1 -44.62 32.45 -33.56
CA MET A 1 -43.18 32.53 -33.25
C MET A 1 -42.92 32.69 -31.75
N ILE A 2 -43.44 33.74 -31.08
CA ILE A 2 -43.22 33.98 -29.63
C ILE A 2 -43.71 32.83 -28.73
N ILE A 3 -44.93 32.31 -28.95
CA ILE A 3 -45.48 31.18 -28.17
C ILE A 3 -44.60 29.93 -28.27
N HIS A 4 -44.02 29.66 -29.45
CA HIS A 4 -43.16 28.51 -29.67
C HIS A 4 -41.83 28.63 -28.91
N ILE A 5 -41.25 29.83 -28.88
CA ILE A 5 -40.04 30.13 -28.10
C ILE A 5 -40.31 29.99 -26.60
N LEU A 6 -41.43 30.52 -26.09
CA LEU A 6 -41.79 30.40 -24.68
C LEU A 6 -42.02 28.95 -24.24
N ASN A 7 -42.65 28.13 -25.10
CA ASN A 7 -42.79 26.70 -24.83
C ASN A 7 -41.42 26.01 -24.78
N HIS A 8 -40.54 26.28 -25.73
CA HIS A 8 -39.19 25.69 -25.78
C HIS A 8 -38.33 26.09 -24.56
N LEU A 9 -38.45 27.34 -24.09
CA LEU A 9 -37.81 27.81 -22.85
C LEU A 9 -38.40 27.12 -21.62
N GLY A 10 -39.73 26.91 -21.60
CA GLY A 10 -40.41 26.16 -20.54
C GLY A 10 -39.97 24.70 -20.45
N GLU A 11 -39.78 24.04 -21.60
CA GLU A 11 -39.24 22.68 -21.68
C GLU A 11 -37.78 22.61 -21.20
N TYR A 12 -36.93 23.57 -21.58
CA TYR A 12 -35.56 23.68 -21.07
C TYR A 12 -35.53 23.80 -19.54
N SER A 13 -36.40 24.63 -18.95
CA SER A 13 -36.49 24.81 -17.50
C SER A 13 -36.90 23.51 -16.79
N LYS A 14 -37.86 22.77 -17.35
CA LYS A 14 -38.25 21.44 -16.86
C LYS A 14 -37.11 20.44 -16.94
N PHE A 15 -36.36 20.44 -18.04
CA PHE A 15 -35.21 19.55 -18.23
C PHE A 15 -34.12 19.80 -17.17
N ILE A 16 -33.70 21.06 -16.98
CA ILE A 16 -32.69 21.41 -15.97
C ILE A 16 -33.16 21.04 -14.56
N SER A 17 -34.44 21.27 -14.25
CA SER A 17 -35.00 20.93 -12.94
C SER A 17 -35.02 19.42 -12.69
N SER A 18 -35.39 18.64 -13.72
CA SER A 18 -35.35 17.18 -13.67
C SER A 18 -33.92 16.67 -13.51
N PHE A 19 -32.97 17.16 -14.33
CA PHE A 19 -31.56 16.78 -14.26
C PHE A 19 -30.93 17.06 -12.89
N ARG A 20 -31.21 18.24 -12.32
CA ARG A 20 -30.79 18.59 -10.95
C ARG A 20 -31.36 17.61 -9.93
N GLN A 21 -32.65 17.27 -10.04
CA GLN A 21 -33.27 16.32 -9.12
C GLN A 21 -32.63 14.94 -9.21
N THR A 22 -32.32 14.47 -10.43
CA THR A 22 -31.58 13.22 -10.65
C THR A 22 -30.20 13.27 -9.99
N MET A 23 -29.43 14.35 -10.15
CA MET A 23 -28.12 14.47 -9.51
C MET A 23 -28.21 14.48 -7.99
N ILE A 24 -29.15 15.22 -7.41
CA ILE A 24 -29.36 15.26 -5.96
C ILE A 24 -29.73 13.88 -5.44
N SER A 25 -30.67 13.20 -6.08
CA SER A 25 -31.07 11.85 -5.69
C SER A 25 -29.92 10.86 -5.80
N GLY A 26 -29.09 10.95 -6.85
CA GLY A 26 -27.88 10.12 -6.98
C GLY A 26 -26.87 10.36 -5.86
N LEU A 27 -26.61 11.61 -5.48
CA LEU A 27 -25.71 11.93 -4.36
C LEU A 27 -26.26 11.42 -3.02
N GLN A 28 -27.57 11.54 -2.80
CA GLN A 28 -28.23 10.99 -1.60
C GLN A 28 -28.16 9.47 -1.53
N GLU A 29 -28.22 8.80 -2.68
CA GLU A 29 -28.07 7.34 -2.76
C GLU A 29 -26.62 6.93 -2.43
N ILE A 30 -25.62 7.62 -2.97
CA ILE A 30 -24.20 7.38 -2.63
C ILE A 30 -23.96 7.51 -1.12
N ASP A 31 -24.52 8.54 -0.47
CA ASP A 31 -24.37 8.73 0.97
C ASP A 31 -25.00 7.59 1.79
N LYS A 32 -26.16 7.07 1.35
CA LYS A 32 -26.77 5.87 1.98
C LYS A 32 -25.91 4.62 1.81
N LEU A 33 -25.25 4.47 0.66
CA LEU A 33 -24.38 3.34 0.35
C LEU A 33 -23.03 3.40 1.08
N LYS A 34 -22.64 4.55 1.64
CA LYS A 34 -21.42 4.71 2.45
C LYS A 34 -21.29 3.62 3.52
N SER A 35 -22.41 3.22 4.13
CA SER A 35 -22.41 2.19 5.17
C SER A 35 -21.96 0.81 4.69
N GLN A 36 -22.08 0.51 3.39
CA GLN A 36 -21.70 -0.77 2.79
C GLN A 36 -20.19 -0.90 2.58
N VAL A 37 -19.43 0.19 2.67
CA VAL A 37 -17.99 0.23 2.43
C VAL A 37 -17.20 0.71 3.66
N GLN A 38 -17.81 0.71 4.85
CA GLN A 38 -17.17 1.21 6.07
C GLN A 38 -15.88 0.46 6.43
N ASP A 39 -15.79 -0.83 6.08
CA ASP A 39 -14.62 -1.66 6.36
C ASP A 39 -13.47 -1.41 5.37
N ILE A 40 -13.67 -0.57 4.35
CA ILE A 40 -12.65 -0.22 3.37
C ILE A 40 -11.89 1.01 3.86
N HIS A 41 -10.62 0.81 4.20
CA HIS A 41 -9.69 1.89 4.49
C HIS A 41 -8.93 2.30 3.23
N VAL A 42 -9.01 3.58 2.88
CA VAL A 42 -8.24 4.17 1.77
C VAL A 42 -7.02 4.89 2.34
N PRO A 43 -5.79 4.53 1.94
CA PRO A 43 -4.58 5.24 2.33
C PRO A 43 -4.62 6.70 1.88
N LEU A 44 -4.18 7.62 2.75
CA LEU A 44 -4.23 9.06 2.45
C LEU A 44 -3.31 9.45 1.29
N GLU A 45 -2.23 8.71 1.12
CA GLU A 45 -1.25 8.88 0.05
C GLU A 45 -1.86 8.70 -1.35
N VAL A 46 -3.01 8.03 -1.46
CA VAL A 46 -3.75 7.91 -2.73
C VAL A 46 -4.29 9.27 -3.19
N PHE A 47 -4.62 10.18 -2.26
CA PHE A 47 -5.14 11.51 -2.61
C PHE A 47 -4.13 12.33 -3.39
N ASP A 48 -2.83 12.21 -3.10
CA ASP A 48 -1.78 12.89 -3.87
C ASP A 48 -1.81 12.52 -5.36
N TYR A 49 -2.16 11.26 -5.69
CA TYR A 49 -2.31 10.82 -7.08
C TYR A 49 -3.57 11.42 -7.71
N ILE A 50 -4.69 11.43 -6.98
CA ILE A 50 -5.98 11.97 -7.44
C ILE A 50 -5.88 13.48 -7.70
N ASP A 51 -5.35 14.25 -6.75
CA ASP A 51 -5.24 15.71 -6.82
C ASP A 51 -4.32 16.17 -7.96
N GLN A 52 -3.37 15.32 -8.35
CA GLN A 52 -2.47 15.55 -9.48
C GLN A 52 -3.03 15.01 -10.81
N GLY A 53 -4.26 14.47 -10.83
CA GLY A 53 -4.88 13.90 -12.02
C GLY A 53 -4.25 12.58 -12.50
N ARG A 54 -3.48 11.90 -11.64
CA ARG A 54 -2.85 10.62 -11.94
C ARG A 54 -3.79 9.46 -11.62
N ASN A 55 -3.53 8.31 -12.23
CA ASN A 55 -4.28 7.09 -11.92
C ASN A 55 -3.97 6.61 -10.48
N PRO A 56 -4.98 6.47 -9.59
CA PRO A 56 -4.80 5.97 -8.22
C PRO A 56 -4.14 4.59 -8.12
N GLN A 57 -4.27 3.74 -9.14
CA GLN A 57 -3.62 2.43 -9.18
C GLN A 57 -2.09 2.50 -9.22
N LEU A 58 -1.51 3.65 -9.58
CA LEU A 58 -0.07 3.88 -9.50
C LEU A 58 0.43 3.85 -8.04
N TYR A 59 -0.38 4.27 -7.07
CA TYR A 59 -0.04 4.11 -5.65
C TYR A 59 0.17 2.63 -5.30
N THR A 60 -0.77 1.77 -5.72
CA THR A 60 -0.69 0.31 -5.49
C THR A 60 0.60 -0.25 -6.09
N LYS A 61 0.91 0.14 -7.33
CA LYS A 61 2.13 -0.26 -8.03
C LYS A 61 3.38 0.18 -7.24
N ASP A 62 3.48 1.46 -6.89
CA ASP A 62 4.63 2.03 -6.19
C ASP A 62 4.84 1.36 -4.81
N CYS A 63 3.76 1.03 -4.11
CA CYS A 63 3.81 0.30 -2.85
C CYS A 63 4.38 -1.11 -3.01
N ILE A 64 3.95 -1.85 -4.03
CA ILE A 64 4.47 -3.18 -4.34
C ILE A 64 5.96 -3.10 -4.71
N GLU A 65 6.35 -2.15 -5.55
CA GLU A 65 7.74 -1.96 -5.97
C GLU A 65 8.67 -1.58 -4.79
N LYS A 66 8.20 -0.67 -3.92
CA LYS A 66 8.90 -0.31 -2.68
C LYS A 66 9.06 -1.52 -1.75
N ALA A 67 8.00 -2.31 -1.58
CA ALA A 67 8.04 -3.52 -0.74
C ALA A 67 9.03 -4.55 -1.29
N LEU A 68 9.03 -4.78 -2.60
CA LEU A 68 9.97 -5.67 -3.27
C LEU A 68 11.42 -5.22 -3.05
N THR A 69 11.72 -3.95 -3.36
CA THR A 69 13.05 -3.36 -3.17
C THR A 69 13.50 -3.49 -1.72
N LYS A 70 12.61 -3.23 -0.75
CA LYS A 70 12.92 -3.33 0.67
C LYS A 70 13.21 -4.78 1.08
N ASN A 71 12.46 -5.74 0.55
CA ASN A 71 12.66 -7.16 0.82
C ASN A 71 14.03 -7.62 0.33
N GLU A 72 14.40 -7.27 -0.90
CA GLU A 72 15.72 -7.59 -1.46
C GLU A 72 16.86 -6.97 -0.64
N GLN A 73 16.72 -5.71 -0.22
CA GLN A 73 17.69 -5.05 0.65
C GLN A 73 17.84 -5.77 2.00
N VAL A 74 16.73 -6.16 2.62
CA VAL A 74 16.76 -6.87 3.91
C VAL A 74 17.39 -8.25 3.75
N LYS A 75 17.05 -8.98 2.68
CA LYS A 75 17.68 -10.26 2.34
C LYS A 75 19.20 -10.12 2.17
N GLY A 76 19.65 -9.11 1.42
CA GLY A 76 21.07 -8.80 1.26
C GLY A 76 21.78 -8.51 2.58
N LYS A 77 21.12 -7.79 3.51
CA LYS A 77 21.66 -7.56 4.87
C LYS A 77 21.76 -8.86 5.67
N ILE A 78 20.73 -9.70 5.63
CA ILE A 78 20.74 -11.00 6.31
C ILE A 78 21.91 -11.85 5.82
N ASP A 79 22.10 -11.93 4.51
CA ASP A 79 23.19 -12.71 3.90
C ASP A 79 24.56 -12.13 4.24
N ALA A 80 24.71 -10.80 4.26
CA ALA A 80 25.93 -10.14 4.69
C ALA A 80 26.26 -10.44 6.16
N TYR A 81 25.27 -10.36 7.07
CA TYR A 81 25.47 -10.69 8.48
C TYR A 81 25.80 -12.16 8.69
N ARG A 82 25.17 -13.09 7.94
CA ARG A 82 25.50 -14.51 7.99
C ARG A 82 26.95 -14.77 7.58
N LYS A 83 27.40 -14.18 6.47
CA LYS A 83 28.79 -14.27 6.00
C LYS A 83 29.76 -13.65 7.00
N PHE A 84 29.45 -12.46 7.51
CA PHE A 84 30.27 -11.80 8.53
C PHE A 84 30.41 -12.67 9.79
N LYS A 85 29.30 -13.20 10.31
CA LYS A 85 29.31 -14.14 11.45
C LYS A 85 30.20 -15.34 11.16
N ALA A 86 30.07 -15.96 9.98
CA ALA A 86 30.87 -17.13 9.60
C ALA A 86 32.38 -16.80 9.59
N HIS A 87 32.79 -15.71 8.93
CA HIS A 87 34.19 -15.29 8.91
C HIS A 87 34.72 -14.93 10.30
N MET A 88 33.94 -14.20 11.09
CA MET A 88 34.31 -13.87 12.47
C MET A 88 34.54 -15.12 13.32
N LEU A 89 33.70 -16.15 13.17
CA LEU A 89 33.88 -17.42 13.89
C LEU A 89 35.16 -18.16 13.46
N VAL A 90 35.58 -18.03 12.20
CA VAL A 90 36.85 -18.59 11.72
C VAL A 90 38.03 -17.86 12.36
N GLU A 91 38.07 -16.53 12.31
CA GLU A 91 39.14 -15.74 12.93
C GLU A 91 39.25 -15.97 14.44
N LEU A 92 38.10 -15.99 15.13
CA LEU A 92 38.05 -16.28 16.57
C LEU A 92 38.52 -17.70 16.91
N SER A 93 38.32 -18.68 16.02
CA SER A 93 38.80 -20.04 16.25
C SER A 93 40.33 -20.12 16.25
N GLY A 94 41.00 -19.25 15.48
CA GLY A 94 42.45 -19.14 15.47
C GLY A 94 43.00 -18.35 16.66
N ALA A 95 42.37 -17.22 16.99
CA ALA A 95 42.87 -16.32 18.04
C ALA A 95 42.48 -16.73 19.48
N PHE A 96 41.27 -17.28 19.67
CA PHE A 96 40.66 -17.55 20.99
C PHE A 96 39.88 -18.90 21.02
N PRO A 97 40.58 -20.04 20.88
CA PRO A 97 39.92 -21.34 20.70
C PRO A 97 39.10 -21.80 21.92
N ASN A 98 39.57 -21.54 23.15
CA ASN A 98 38.91 -21.98 24.38
C ASN A 98 37.61 -21.20 24.65
N GLU A 99 37.64 -19.90 24.40
CA GLU A 99 36.52 -18.98 24.55
C GLU A 99 35.43 -19.32 23.52
N LEU A 100 35.83 -19.61 22.28
CA LEU A 100 34.90 -20.00 21.23
C LEU A 100 34.21 -21.34 21.54
N ALA A 101 34.92 -22.31 22.12
CA ALA A 101 34.33 -23.57 22.56
C ALA A 101 33.26 -23.35 23.64
N LYS A 102 33.52 -22.48 24.63
CA LYS A 102 32.53 -22.09 25.64
C LYS A 102 31.32 -21.38 25.02
N TYR A 103 31.54 -20.45 24.08
CA TYR A 103 30.47 -19.77 23.35
C TYR A 103 29.57 -20.76 22.60
N ARG A 104 30.16 -21.72 21.86
CA ARG A 104 29.40 -22.75 21.13
C ARG A 104 28.58 -23.64 22.04
N ALA A 105 29.11 -24.01 23.21
CA ALA A 105 28.37 -24.80 24.20
C ALA A 105 27.10 -24.09 24.71
N ILE A 106 27.10 -22.75 24.75
CA ILE A 106 25.95 -21.94 25.18
C ILE A 106 24.97 -21.68 24.02
N ARG A 107 25.47 -21.52 22.79
CA ARG A 107 24.69 -21.10 21.60
C ARG A 107 24.20 -22.25 20.70
N GLY A 108 24.79 -23.43 20.76
CA GLY A 108 24.54 -24.55 19.83
C GLY A 108 23.12 -25.16 19.85
N GLY A 109 22.20 -24.65 20.67
CA GLY A 109 20.80 -25.11 20.71
C GLY A 109 19.84 -24.40 19.74
N ASP A 110 20.27 -23.32 19.07
CA ASP A 110 19.38 -22.37 18.37
C ASP A 110 19.61 -22.33 16.84
N GLU A 111 20.26 -23.37 16.30
CA GLU A 111 20.76 -23.42 14.91
C GLU A 111 19.84 -24.14 13.92
N THR A 112 18.53 -24.18 14.12
CA THR A 112 17.61 -24.53 13.01
C THR A 112 17.38 -23.29 12.14
N PRO A 113 17.82 -23.27 10.87
CA PRO A 113 17.41 -22.23 9.95
C PRO A 113 15.89 -22.31 9.75
N PRO A 114 15.17 -21.18 9.56
CA PRO A 114 13.77 -21.26 9.15
C PRO A 114 13.71 -22.01 7.82
N SER A 115 13.01 -23.15 7.81
CA SER A 115 12.59 -23.81 6.58
C SER A 115 11.58 -22.89 5.90
N TYR A 116 11.96 -22.34 4.74
CA TYR A 116 10.98 -21.78 3.80
C TYR A 116 10.41 -22.91 2.96
#